data_AF-A0A6A6S2W4-F1
#
_entry.id   AF-A0A6A6S2W4-F1
#
_cell.length_a   1.000
_cell.length_b   1.000
_cell.length_c   1.000
_cell.angle_alpha   90.00
_cell.angle_beta   90.00
_cell.angle_gamma   90.00
#
_symmetry.space_group_name_H-M   'P 1'
#
loop_
_entity.id
_entity.type
_entity.pdbx_description
1 polymer ?
#
loop_
_entity_poly.entity_id
_entity_poly.type
_entity_poly.pdbx_seq_one_letter_code
_entity_poly.pdbx_strand_id
1 'polypeptide(L)'
;MGFDGSHNAAPYMKYIEKQAPGDERKGPWIKLFIEVVQNFKDGNSTLISAYIDSLQTTNQHFYFDAVVHLTTEDHDLRYAQISDTLYRMFGLWTLLENYFEPHSAAFAYIKQVGEKGNCETLGSLVKASNLLPSPREAEPFQSLVSARQVHASLESQSIDQTRLNAFRLRAYANTKIHWTTNISRHMILSQRAGCHYLELFALPCALENRSKEGLGTIGLSSTLVYEIRDSYTYLFNSPKPSFLHQVVFRSMGARWWCLCLSCSSRRLLAREIRDGMSEILDKKSLPASKDFEHQSDLPWSQSKYRNLWPRIIKLDAHLQKARPWGFWILFRDRRDTVQFWTFLFGSVILILTFIQVALGVAQVVGAF
;
A
#
# COMPACT_ATOMS: atom_id res chain seq x y z
N MET A 1 -18.05 17.16 13.76
CA MET A 1 -17.17 17.31 14.95
C MET A 1 -17.86 18.18 16.00
N GLY A 2 -18.69 17.58 16.84
CA GLY A 2 -19.09 18.19 18.11
C GLY A 2 -18.03 17.81 19.13
N PHE A 3 -17.07 18.69 19.36
CA PHE A 3 -16.17 18.55 20.49
C PHE A 3 -16.84 19.24 21.66
N ASP A 4 -17.25 18.48 22.66
CA ASP A 4 -17.55 19.05 23.97
C ASP A 4 -16.27 19.75 24.42
N GLY A 5 -16.34 21.05 24.69
CA GLY A 5 -15.22 22.01 24.70
C GLY A 5 -14.08 21.80 25.72
N SER A 6 -13.85 20.58 26.20
CA SER A 6 -12.82 20.22 27.17
C SER A 6 -11.64 19.41 26.60
N HIS A 7 -11.72 18.93 25.36
CA HIS A 7 -10.61 18.16 24.76
C HIS A 7 -9.55 19.08 24.15
N ASN A 8 -8.30 18.90 24.61
CA ASN A 8 -7.14 19.60 24.09
C ASN A 8 -6.93 19.25 22.60
N ALA A 9 -7.13 20.22 21.70
CA ALA A 9 -6.95 20.07 20.26
C ALA A 9 -5.47 20.04 19.82
N ALA A 10 -4.53 20.41 20.69
CA ALA A 10 -3.10 20.48 20.38
C ALA A 10 -2.49 19.21 19.75
N PRO A 11 -2.76 17.97 20.22
CA PRO A 11 -2.21 16.77 19.58
C PRO A 11 -2.69 16.56 18.14
N TYR A 12 -3.94 16.89 17.83
CA TYR A 12 -4.50 16.81 16.48
C TYR A 12 -3.83 17.82 15.55
N MET A 13 -3.71 19.07 16.02
CA MET A 13 -3.06 20.13 15.25
C MET A 13 -1.60 19.79 14.95
N LYS A 14 -0.86 19.32 15.96
CA LYS A 14 0.53 18.87 15.79
C LYS A 14 0.65 17.69 14.84
N TYR A 15 -0.33 16.79 14.82
CA TYR A 15 -0.35 15.68 13.85
C TYR A 15 -0.61 16.18 12.43
N ILE A 16 -1.59 17.06 12.23
CA ILE A 16 -1.89 17.67 10.92
C ILE A 16 -0.68 18.44 10.40
N GLU A 17 -0.02 19.22 11.26
CA GLU A 17 1.20 19.97 10.94
C GLU A 17 2.35 19.09 10.45
N LYS A 18 2.58 17.96 11.13
CA LYS A 18 3.62 16.99 10.73
C LYS A 18 3.36 16.37 9.37
N GLN A 19 2.13 16.44 8.88
CA GLN A 19 1.72 15.86 7.60
C GLN A 19 1.76 16.90 6.47
N ALA A 20 2.09 18.16 6.76
CA ALA A 20 2.32 19.16 5.73
C ALA A 20 3.51 18.75 4.84
N PRO A 21 3.41 18.86 3.50
CA PRO A 21 4.54 18.64 2.62
C PRO A 21 5.52 19.83 2.71
N GLY A 22 6.60 19.63 3.48
CA GLY A 22 7.68 20.61 3.68
C GLY A 22 7.51 21.44 4.96
N ASP A 23 8.63 21.87 5.56
CA ASP A 23 8.64 22.51 6.88
C ASP A 23 8.13 23.96 6.90
N GLU A 24 8.34 24.71 5.83
CA GLU A 24 8.00 26.15 5.74
C GLU A 24 6.49 26.41 5.54
N ARG A 25 5.67 25.36 5.40
CA ARG A 25 4.36 25.42 4.75
C ARG A 25 3.20 24.96 5.64
N LYS A 26 3.44 24.91 6.95
CA LYS A 26 2.50 24.39 7.96
C LYS A 26 1.23 25.25 8.07
N GLY A 27 1.35 26.57 8.10
CA GLY A 27 0.21 27.49 8.21
C GLY A 27 -0.80 27.37 7.04
N PRO A 28 -0.36 27.55 5.78
CA PRO A 28 -1.23 27.38 4.62
C PRO A 28 -1.85 25.99 4.51
N TRP A 29 -1.09 24.93 4.85
CA TRP A 29 -1.59 23.57 4.89
C TRP A 29 -2.76 23.38 5.87
N ILE A 30 -2.58 23.85 7.13
CA ILE A 30 -3.62 23.78 8.16
C ILE A 30 -4.85 24.57 7.72
N LYS A 31 -4.66 25.78 7.17
CA LYS A 31 -5.76 26.61 6.70
C LYS A 31 -6.58 25.91 5.62
N LEU A 32 -5.91 25.35 4.60
CA LEU A 32 -6.56 24.58 3.55
C LEU A 32 -7.25 23.33 4.12
N PHE A 33 -6.62 22.62 5.06
CA PHE A 33 -7.24 21.47 5.72
C PHE A 33 -8.53 21.84 6.45
N ILE A 34 -8.54 22.96 7.18
CA ILE A 34 -9.74 23.47 7.86
C ILE A 34 -10.81 23.87 6.85
N GLU A 35 -10.44 24.58 5.78
CA GLU A 35 -11.36 24.98 4.71
C GLU A 35 -12.01 23.75 4.05
N VAL A 36 -11.22 22.72 3.73
CA VAL A 36 -11.70 21.44 3.21
C VAL A 36 -12.68 20.82 4.19
N VAL A 37 -12.29 20.64 5.45
CA VAL A 37 -13.14 20.03 6.47
C VAL A 37 -14.44 20.82 6.66
N GLN A 38 -14.38 22.16 6.70
CA GLN A 38 -15.57 23.02 6.85
C GLN A 38 -16.50 22.89 5.65
N ASN A 39 -15.96 22.97 4.43
CA ASN A 39 -16.76 22.87 3.21
C ASN A 39 -17.54 21.55 3.14
N PHE A 40 -16.94 20.46 3.63
CA PHE A 40 -17.59 19.14 3.65
C PHE A 40 -18.32 18.80 4.95
N LYS A 41 -18.16 19.59 6.02
CA LYS A 41 -18.83 19.38 7.31
C LYS A 41 -20.26 19.92 7.33
N ASP A 42 -20.54 21.00 6.59
CA ASP A 42 -21.82 21.69 6.67
C ASP A 42 -22.89 21.12 5.71
N GLY A 43 -22.60 19.99 5.08
CA GLY A 43 -23.54 19.34 4.14
C GLY A 43 -23.69 20.10 2.83
N ASN A 44 -22.90 21.15 2.60
CA ASN A 44 -22.81 21.85 1.33
C ASN A 44 -22.42 20.84 0.23
N SER A 45 -23.37 20.59 -0.66
CA SER A 45 -23.37 19.52 -1.66
C SER A 45 -22.41 19.74 -2.84
N THR A 46 -21.29 20.44 -2.65
CA THR A 46 -20.34 20.68 -3.75
C THR A 46 -19.49 19.45 -3.99
N LEU A 47 -19.84 18.66 -5.01
CA LEU A 47 -19.04 17.55 -5.57
C LEU A 47 -17.53 17.77 -5.38
N ILE A 48 -16.78 16.75 -4.95
CA ILE A 48 -15.31 16.88 -4.77
C ILE A 48 -14.66 17.36 -6.08
N SER A 49 -15.13 16.87 -7.23
CA SER A 49 -14.70 17.36 -8.54
C SER A 49 -14.98 18.86 -8.71
N ALA A 50 -16.21 19.32 -8.43
CA ALA A 50 -16.55 20.73 -8.50
C ALA A 50 -15.75 21.60 -7.50
N TYR A 51 -15.38 21.05 -6.34
CA TYR A 51 -14.49 21.73 -5.40
C TYR A 51 -13.04 21.75 -5.90
N ILE A 52 -12.56 20.67 -6.53
CA ILE A 52 -11.26 20.69 -7.22
C ILE A 52 -11.27 21.75 -8.33
N ASP A 53 -12.33 21.83 -9.11
CA ASP A 53 -12.49 22.80 -10.20
C ASP A 53 -12.58 24.24 -9.66
N SER A 54 -13.23 24.45 -8.50
CA SER A 54 -13.26 25.75 -7.83
C SER A 54 -11.88 26.15 -7.30
N LEU A 55 -11.12 25.20 -6.76
CA LEU A 55 -9.72 25.41 -6.35
C LEU A 55 -8.80 25.66 -7.56
N GLN A 56 -9.10 25.09 -8.73
CA GLN A 56 -8.36 25.36 -9.95
C GLN A 56 -8.54 26.80 -10.44
N THR A 57 -9.78 27.30 -10.42
CA THR A 57 -10.16 28.63 -10.93
C THR A 57 -9.82 29.75 -9.94
N THR A 58 -9.75 29.44 -8.65
CA THR A 58 -9.50 30.44 -7.61
C THR A 58 -8.00 30.59 -7.33
N ASN A 59 -7.38 31.64 -7.86
CA ASN A 59 -5.97 32.03 -7.56
C ASN A 59 -5.73 32.47 -6.10
N GLN A 60 -6.73 32.35 -5.22
CA GLN A 60 -6.59 32.76 -3.82
C GLN A 60 -6.05 31.66 -2.91
N HIS A 61 -5.96 30.41 -3.38
CA HIS A 61 -5.42 29.32 -2.57
C HIS A 61 -3.89 29.33 -2.62
N PHE A 62 -3.32 30.24 -1.83
CA PHE A 62 -1.89 30.48 -1.65
C PHE A 62 -1.09 29.19 -1.44
N TYR A 63 -1.70 28.13 -0.88
CA TYR A 63 -1.05 26.83 -0.76
C TYR A 63 -0.58 26.27 -2.10
N PHE A 64 -1.41 26.23 -3.15
CA PHE A 64 -1.03 25.59 -4.41
C PHE A 64 0.00 26.41 -5.20
N ASP A 65 -0.11 27.74 -5.14
CA ASP A 65 0.80 28.64 -5.82
C ASP A 65 2.16 28.74 -5.09
N ALA A 66 2.18 28.72 -3.75
CA ALA A 66 3.42 28.83 -2.97
C ALA A 66 4.15 27.49 -2.76
N VAL A 67 3.45 26.35 -2.76
CA VAL A 67 4.02 25.06 -2.36
C VAL A 67 4.52 24.24 -3.54
N VAL A 68 3.81 24.26 -4.67
CA VAL A 68 4.07 23.31 -5.75
C VAL A 68 4.85 23.96 -6.91
N HIS A 69 5.08 25.28 -6.87
CA HIS A 69 5.70 26.06 -7.95
C HIS A 69 5.11 25.71 -9.32
N LEU A 70 3.79 25.53 -9.35
CA LEU A 70 3.12 25.15 -10.57
C LEU A 70 3.01 26.36 -11.46
N THR A 71 3.59 26.25 -12.65
CA THR A 71 3.17 27.09 -13.75
C THR A 71 1.68 26.86 -13.98
N THR A 72 0.89 27.92 -13.85
CA THR A 72 -0.57 27.93 -14.05
C THR A 72 -1.02 27.44 -15.43
N GLU A 73 -0.09 27.18 -16.34
CA GLU A 73 -0.34 26.82 -17.73
C GLU A 73 -0.72 25.34 -17.93
N ASP A 74 -0.32 24.43 -17.02
CA ASP A 74 -0.65 23.00 -17.13
C ASP A 74 -1.83 22.64 -16.21
N HIS A 75 -3.04 22.73 -16.76
CA HIS A 75 -4.29 22.45 -16.05
C HIS A 75 -4.39 21.01 -15.54
N ASP A 76 -3.90 20.03 -16.31
CA ASP A 76 -3.99 18.60 -15.96
C ASP A 76 -3.07 18.28 -14.79
N LEU A 77 -1.84 18.81 -14.81
CA LEU A 77 -0.90 18.67 -13.70
C LEU A 77 -1.44 19.32 -12.42
N ARG A 78 -1.98 20.55 -12.55
CA ARG A 78 -2.60 21.28 -11.42
C ARG A 78 -3.80 20.50 -10.87
N TYR A 79 -4.66 19.95 -11.72
CA TYR A 79 -5.78 19.08 -11.30
C TYR A 79 -5.27 17.91 -10.46
N ALA A 80 -4.29 17.16 -10.99
CA ALA A 80 -3.78 15.97 -10.35
C ALA A 80 -3.19 16.26 -8.96
N GLN A 81 -2.51 17.40 -8.79
CA GLN A 81 -1.90 17.76 -7.51
C GLN A 81 -2.89 18.31 -6.49
N ILE A 82 -3.88 19.09 -6.92
CA ILE A 82 -5.01 19.49 -6.05
C ILE A 82 -5.73 18.22 -5.59
N SER A 83 -6.03 17.33 -6.52
CA SER A 83 -6.69 16.06 -6.24
C SER A 83 -5.90 15.19 -5.25
N ASP A 84 -4.59 14.97 -5.47
CA ASP A 84 -3.73 14.20 -4.56
C ASP A 84 -3.64 14.85 -3.17
N THR A 85 -3.57 16.19 -3.12
CA THR A 85 -3.57 16.96 -1.87
C THR A 85 -4.87 16.75 -1.09
N LEU A 86 -6.03 16.89 -1.74
CA LEU A 86 -7.32 16.69 -1.10
C LEU A 86 -7.51 15.25 -0.63
N TYR A 87 -7.16 14.25 -1.45
CA TYR A 87 -7.24 12.84 -1.03
C TYR A 87 -6.32 12.54 0.15
N ARG A 88 -5.15 13.18 0.24
CA ARG A 88 -4.30 13.10 1.42
C ARG A 88 -4.97 13.71 2.65
N MET A 89 -5.60 14.88 2.51
CA MET A 89 -6.34 15.52 3.61
C MET A 89 -7.52 14.67 4.08
N PHE A 90 -8.31 14.09 3.16
CA PHE A 90 -9.38 13.17 3.52
C PHE A 90 -8.86 11.92 4.23
N GLY A 91 -7.76 11.34 3.72
CA GLY A 91 -7.06 10.27 4.42
C GLY A 91 -6.72 10.67 5.85
N LEU A 92 -6.05 11.81 6.04
CA LEU A 92 -5.71 12.32 7.37
C LEU A 92 -6.92 12.57 8.26
N TRP A 93 -7.98 13.17 7.73
CA TRP A 93 -9.20 13.41 8.49
C TRP A 93 -9.81 12.08 8.97
N THR A 94 -9.90 11.07 8.11
CA THR A 94 -10.39 9.74 8.53
C THR A 94 -9.48 9.08 9.57
N LEU A 95 -8.18 9.38 9.56
CA LEU A 95 -7.24 8.89 10.57
C LEU A 95 -7.42 9.58 11.91
N LEU A 96 -7.64 10.89 11.92
CA LEU A 96 -7.83 11.66 13.15
C LEU A 96 -9.05 11.18 13.95
N GLU A 97 -10.13 10.76 13.28
CA GLU A 97 -11.30 10.17 13.93
C GLU A 97 -10.96 8.84 14.61
N ASN A 98 -10.12 8.00 14.00
CA ASN A 98 -9.80 6.67 14.53
C ASN A 98 -8.67 6.68 15.57
N TYR A 99 -7.68 7.57 15.43
CA TYR A 99 -6.46 7.56 16.27
C TYR A 99 -6.64 8.19 17.65
N PHE A 100 -7.59 9.10 17.80
CA PHE A 100 -7.72 9.89 19.01
C PHE A 100 -9.06 9.72 19.73
N GLU A 101 -9.97 8.86 19.25
CA GLU A 101 -10.99 8.30 20.14
C GLU A 101 -10.26 7.40 21.15
N PRO A 102 -10.23 7.73 22.46
CA PRO A 102 -9.65 6.84 23.45
C PRO A 102 -10.48 5.54 23.45
N HIS A 103 -9.94 4.50 22.83
CA HIS A 103 -10.52 3.15 22.86
C HIS A 103 -10.39 2.57 24.27
N SER A 104 -11.15 3.12 25.23
CA SER A 104 -11.55 2.35 26.39
C SER A 104 -12.70 1.44 25.92
N ALA A 105 -12.60 0.14 26.16
CA ALA A 105 -13.62 -0.84 25.79
C ALA A 105 -15.03 -0.49 26.35
N ALA A 106 -15.09 0.35 27.38
CA ALA A 106 -16.33 0.89 27.95
C ALA A 106 -17.08 1.85 27.01
N PHE A 107 -16.38 2.64 26.19
CA PHE A 107 -17.02 3.60 25.28
C PHE A 107 -17.65 2.93 24.05
N ALA A 108 -17.08 1.82 23.56
CA ALA A 108 -17.70 1.03 22.49
C ALA A 108 -19.04 0.42 22.93
N TYR A 109 -19.14 -0.02 24.20
CA TYR A 109 -20.39 -0.52 24.79
C TYR A 109 -21.41 0.60 24.99
N ILE A 110 -21.00 1.78 25.47
CA ILE A 110 -21.90 2.94 25.66
C ILE A 110 -22.39 3.50 24.32
N LYS A 111 -21.55 3.53 23.27
CA LYS A 111 -21.95 3.93 21.91
C LYS A 111 -22.96 2.94 21.30
N GLN A 112 -22.76 1.65 21.52
CA GLN A 112 -23.68 0.59 21.06
C GLN A 112 -25.03 0.60 21.81
N VAL A 113 -25.06 1.10 23.05
CA VAL A 113 -26.29 1.25 23.86
C VAL A 113 -26.94 2.63 23.67
N GLY A 114 -26.19 3.65 23.25
CA GLY A 114 -26.64 5.04 23.11
C GLY A 114 -27.17 5.45 21.73
N GLU A 115 -26.93 4.68 20.67
CA GLU A 115 -27.37 4.97 19.28
C GLU A 115 -28.88 4.70 19.04
N LYS A 116 -29.74 5.23 19.91
CA LYS A 116 -31.20 5.40 19.67
C LYS A 116 -31.61 6.85 19.40
N GLY A 117 -30.67 7.78 19.26
CA GLY A 117 -30.94 9.19 18.96
C GLY A 117 -30.27 9.64 17.68
N ASN A 118 -31.01 10.36 16.83
CA ASN A 118 -30.57 10.99 15.59
C ASN A 118 -29.37 11.92 15.82
N CYS A 119 -28.15 11.39 15.70
CA CYS A 119 -26.96 12.19 15.42
C CYS A 119 -26.64 12.01 13.94
N GLU A 120 -26.62 13.11 13.19
CA GLU A 120 -26.13 13.13 11.83
C GLU A 120 -24.63 12.80 11.85
N THR A 121 -24.32 11.52 11.67
CA THR A 121 -22.97 11.03 11.46
C THR A 121 -22.34 11.71 10.24
N LEU A 122 -21.00 11.80 10.19
CA LEU A 122 -20.29 12.32 9.02
C LEU A 122 -20.71 11.57 7.73
N GLY A 123 -21.05 10.29 7.85
CA GLY A 123 -21.63 9.50 6.76
C GLY A 123 -22.98 10.05 6.25
N SER A 124 -23.85 10.57 7.11
CA SER A 124 -25.11 11.23 6.70
C SER A 124 -24.91 12.64 6.12
N LEU A 125 -23.91 13.38 6.58
CA LEU A 125 -23.54 14.69 6.03
C LEU A 125 -22.93 14.58 4.63
N VAL A 126 -22.12 13.55 4.41
CA VAL A 126 -21.55 13.21 3.10
C VAL A 126 -22.61 12.56 2.17
N LYS A 127 -23.63 11.90 2.73
CA LYS A 127 -24.79 11.33 2.00
C LYS A 127 -25.74 12.41 1.45
N ALA A 128 -25.95 13.51 2.19
CA ALA A 128 -26.83 14.60 1.75
C ALA A 128 -26.20 15.48 0.65
N SER A 129 -24.90 15.34 0.43
CA SER A 129 -24.09 16.28 -0.33
C SER A 129 -23.76 15.80 -1.76
N ASN A 130 -24.21 14.61 -2.19
CA ASN A 130 -24.04 14.09 -3.56
C ASN A 130 -22.59 14.22 -4.10
N LEU A 131 -21.60 14.05 -3.24
CA LEU A 131 -20.25 14.59 -3.42
C LEU A 131 -19.35 13.86 -4.42
N LEU A 132 -19.83 12.83 -5.13
CA LEU A 132 -18.94 11.96 -5.90
C LEU A 132 -19.42 11.58 -7.29
N PRO A 133 -18.50 11.55 -8.26
CA PRO A 133 -18.78 11.21 -9.64
C PRO A 133 -19.28 9.77 -9.78
N SER A 134 -20.22 9.59 -10.70
CA SER A 134 -20.73 8.27 -11.09
C SER A 134 -19.56 7.37 -11.56
N PRO A 135 -19.61 6.04 -11.35
CA PRO A 135 -18.57 5.10 -11.86
C PRO A 135 -18.27 5.21 -13.36
N ARG A 136 -19.11 5.92 -14.14
CA ARG A 136 -18.89 6.23 -15.56
C ARG A 136 -17.87 7.34 -15.80
N GLU A 137 -17.55 8.15 -14.81
CA GLU A 137 -16.67 9.33 -14.93
C GLU A 137 -15.20 9.01 -14.55
N ALA A 138 -14.91 7.78 -14.12
CA ALA A 138 -13.55 7.29 -13.80
C ALA A 138 -12.92 6.46 -14.93
N GLU A 139 -13.56 6.37 -16.11
CA GLU A 139 -12.94 5.79 -17.31
C GLU A 139 -11.93 6.80 -17.87
N PRO A 140 -10.66 6.40 -18.09
CA PRO A 140 -9.67 7.30 -18.67
C PRO A 140 -10.08 7.68 -20.09
N PHE A 141 -9.96 8.98 -20.42
CA PHE A 141 -9.98 9.46 -21.80
C PHE A 141 -9.00 8.60 -22.62
N GLN A 142 -9.54 7.70 -23.44
CA GLN A 142 -8.76 6.92 -24.39
C GLN A 142 -8.23 7.89 -25.43
N SER A 143 -6.97 8.29 -25.26
CA SER A 143 -6.13 8.75 -26.36
C SER A 143 -6.28 7.77 -27.52
N LEU A 144 -6.79 8.27 -28.65
CA LEU A 144 -7.02 7.60 -29.93
C LEU A 144 -5.70 7.16 -30.59
N VAL A 145 -4.92 6.32 -29.91
CA VAL A 145 -3.77 5.65 -30.49
C VAL A 145 -3.99 4.14 -30.40
N SER A 146 -4.53 3.62 -31.52
CA SER A 146 -4.43 2.23 -31.99
C SER A 146 -5.21 1.15 -31.23
N ALA A 147 -6.55 1.22 -31.33
CA ALA A 147 -7.49 0.18 -30.92
C ALA A 147 -7.49 -1.08 -31.82
N ARG A 148 -6.36 -1.52 -32.37
CA ARG A 148 -6.34 -2.60 -33.39
C ARG A 148 -5.58 -3.88 -33.03
N GLN A 149 -5.17 -4.08 -31.77
CA GLN A 149 -4.36 -5.26 -31.41
C GLN A 149 -4.78 -6.06 -30.17
N VAL A 150 -5.91 -5.77 -29.52
CA VAL A 150 -6.30 -6.44 -28.27
C VAL A 150 -7.64 -7.20 -28.40
N HIS A 151 -7.67 -8.17 -29.32
CA HIS A 151 -8.66 -9.26 -29.29
C HIS A 151 -7.97 -10.63 -29.27
N ALA A 152 -6.75 -10.71 -28.73
CA ALA A 152 -6.17 -11.98 -28.34
C ALA A 152 -6.91 -12.47 -27.09
N SER A 153 -7.65 -13.57 -27.23
CA SER A 153 -8.29 -14.40 -26.20
C SER A 153 -8.47 -13.73 -24.82
N LEU A 154 -9.70 -13.33 -24.52
CA LEU A 154 -10.19 -12.97 -23.17
C LEU A 154 -10.21 -14.18 -22.20
N GLU A 155 -9.32 -15.15 -22.38
CA GLU A 155 -9.00 -16.10 -21.32
C GLU A 155 -8.53 -15.31 -20.11
N SER A 156 -9.24 -15.49 -19.00
CA SER A 156 -9.01 -14.76 -17.76
C SER A 156 -7.54 -14.82 -17.37
N GLN A 157 -6.82 -13.73 -17.58
CA GLN A 157 -5.43 -13.65 -17.14
C GLN A 157 -5.43 -13.84 -15.63
N SER A 158 -4.67 -14.85 -15.19
CA SER A 158 -4.48 -15.14 -13.78
C SER A 158 -3.00 -15.19 -13.46
N ILE A 159 -2.63 -14.64 -12.31
CA ILE A 159 -1.26 -14.63 -11.81
C ILE A 159 -1.27 -15.38 -10.48
N ASP A 160 -0.44 -16.41 -10.37
CA ASP A 160 -0.34 -17.17 -9.13
C ASP A 160 0.12 -16.27 -7.96
N GLN A 161 -0.51 -16.40 -6.80
CA GLN A 161 -0.12 -15.72 -5.56
C GLN A 161 1.32 -16.09 -5.16
N THR A 162 1.76 -17.32 -5.46
CA THR A 162 3.16 -17.69 -5.20
C THR A 162 4.12 -16.88 -6.05
N ARG A 163 3.69 -16.46 -7.25
CA ARG A 163 4.48 -15.67 -8.21
C ARG A 163 4.57 -14.21 -7.79
N LEU A 164 3.45 -13.58 -7.43
CA LEU A 164 3.39 -12.17 -7.05
C LEU A 164 2.97 -11.99 -5.58
N ASN A 165 3.92 -11.60 -4.74
CA ASN A 165 3.72 -11.22 -3.34
C ASN A 165 4.77 -10.20 -2.89
N ALA A 166 4.54 -9.54 -1.76
CA ALA A 166 5.40 -8.47 -1.25
C ALA A 166 6.83 -8.96 -0.95
N PHE A 167 6.99 -10.20 -0.49
CA PHE A 167 8.31 -10.78 -0.25
C PHE A 167 9.10 -10.91 -1.55
N ARG A 168 8.51 -11.42 -2.62
CA ARG A 168 9.19 -11.54 -3.92
C ARG A 168 9.49 -10.18 -4.55
N LEU A 169 8.57 -9.24 -4.47
CA LEU A 169 8.83 -7.86 -4.93
C LEU A 169 10.04 -7.26 -4.20
N ARG A 170 10.09 -7.40 -2.88
CA ARG A 170 11.25 -6.91 -2.11
C ARG A 170 12.53 -7.69 -2.39
N ALA A 171 12.47 -9.02 -2.35
CA ALA A 171 13.66 -9.86 -2.44
C ALA A 171 14.25 -9.89 -3.86
N TYR A 172 13.40 -9.96 -4.89
CA TYR A 172 13.82 -10.21 -6.27
C TYR A 172 13.74 -8.95 -7.14
N ALA A 173 12.80 -8.05 -6.88
CA ALA A 173 12.68 -6.78 -7.62
C ALA A 173 13.26 -5.57 -6.89
N ASN A 174 13.87 -5.78 -5.72
CA ASN A 174 14.40 -4.70 -4.87
C ASN A 174 13.37 -3.58 -4.61
N THR A 175 12.09 -3.94 -4.56
CA THR A 175 10.99 -3.00 -4.35
C THR A 175 10.83 -2.75 -2.85
N LYS A 176 10.98 -1.50 -2.42
CA LYS A 176 10.74 -1.10 -1.02
C LYS A 176 9.24 -0.94 -0.78
N ILE A 177 8.76 -1.20 0.44
CA ILE A 177 7.37 -0.92 0.79
C ILE A 177 7.30 0.52 1.32
N HIS A 178 6.34 1.29 0.81
CA HIS A 178 6.04 2.63 1.32
C HIS A 178 4.59 2.67 1.79
N TRP A 179 4.41 2.79 3.10
CA TRP A 179 3.10 2.94 3.71
C TRP A 179 2.57 4.34 3.46
N THR A 180 1.39 4.45 2.85
CA THR A 180 0.75 5.71 2.48
C THR A 180 -0.63 5.83 3.11
N THR A 181 -1.04 7.05 3.43
CA THR A 181 -2.41 7.37 3.89
C THR A 181 -3.36 7.66 2.73
N ASN A 182 -2.84 7.73 1.49
CA ASN A 182 -3.64 7.94 0.30
C ASN A 182 -4.12 6.58 -0.26
N ILE A 183 -5.41 6.32 -0.18
CA ILE A 183 -6.04 5.09 -0.65
C ILE A 183 -5.89 4.88 -2.16
N SER A 184 -5.89 5.96 -2.96
CA SER A 184 -5.76 5.88 -4.41
C SER A 184 -4.38 5.36 -4.83
N ARG A 185 -3.40 5.42 -3.93
CA ARG A 185 -2.01 4.99 -4.17
C ARG A 185 -1.74 3.53 -3.80
N HIS A 186 -2.75 2.80 -3.34
CA HIS A 186 -2.61 1.39 -2.97
C HIS A 186 -2.17 0.50 -4.14
N MET A 187 -1.13 -0.31 -3.95
CA MET A 187 -0.47 -1.15 -4.97
C MET A 187 0.12 -0.38 -6.16
N ILE A 188 0.38 0.92 -6.05
CA ILE A 188 1.11 1.64 -7.09
C ILE A 188 2.60 1.33 -6.99
N LEU A 189 3.22 1.02 -8.13
CA LEU A 189 4.67 1.00 -8.28
C LEU A 189 5.16 2.40 -8.65
N SER A 190 5.82 3.07 -7.72
CA SER A 190 6.46 4.37 -7.93
C SER A 190 7.98 4.25 -7.97
N GLN A 191 8.64 5.24 -8.59
CA GLN A 191 10.10 5.31 -8.65
C GLN A 191 10.55 6.64 -8.04
N ARG A 192 11.43 6.59 -7.03
CA ARG A 192 11.97 7.78 -6.36
C ARG A 192 13.48 7.58 -6.16
N ALA A 193 14.28 8.54 -6.62
CA ALA A 193 15.75 8.49 -6.53
C ALA A 193 16.35 7.14 -7.02
N GLY A 194 15.87 6.64 -8.17
CA GLY A 194 16.31 5.35 -8.74
C GLY A 194 15.82 4.10 -8.00
N CYS A 195 15.18 4.24 -6.83
CA CYS A 195 14.59 3.13 -6.08
C CYS A 195 13.12 2.95 -6.47
N HIS A 196 12.67 1.69 -6.54
CA HIS A 196 11.27 1.35 -6.75
C HIS A 196 10.57 1.16 -5.41
N TYR A 197 9.35 1.69 -5.29
CA TYR A 197 8.51 1.61 -4.11
C TYR A 197 7.15 1.01 -4.48
N LEU A 198 6.72 0.01 -3.70
CA LEU A 198 5.36 -0.48 -3.66
C LEU A 198 4.61 0.34 -2.61
N GLU A 199 3.72 1.21 -3.07
CA GLU A 199 2.93 2.06 -2.20
C GLU A 199 1.71 1.29 -1.68
N LEU A 200 1.55 1.18 -0.36
CA LEU A 200 0.48 0.41 0.26
C LEU A 200 -0.28 1.29 1.25
N PHE A 201 -1.61 1.33 1.11
CA PHE A 201 -2.50 2.06 2.01
C PHE A 201 -2.43 1.52 3.45
N ALA A 202 -1.93 2.30 4.39
CA ALA A 202 -1.50 1.82 5.71
C ALA A 202 -2.60 1.20 6.58
N LEU A 203 -3.87 1.57 6.38
CA LEU A 203 -4.95 1.25 7.32
C LEU A 203 -6.16 0.61 6.62
N PRO A 204 -6.01 -0.61 6.06
CA PRO A 204 -7.12 -1.33 5.45
C PRO A 204 -8.27 -1.57 6.44
N CYS A 205 -7.98 -1.69 7.74
CA CYS A 205 -8.99 -1.86 8.79
C CYS A 205 -9.90 -0.64 8.96
N ALA A 206 -9.47 0.57 8.59
CA ALA A 206 -10.32 1.77 8.63
C ALA A 206 -11.48 1.71 7.59
N LEU A 207 -11.37 0.78 6.64
CA LEU A 207 -12.39 0.49 5.64
C LEU A 207 -13.34 -0.63 6.08
N GLU A 208 -13.04 -1.34 7.17
CA GLU A 208 -13.88 -2.41 7.69
C GLU A 208 -15.14 -1.85 8.34
N ASN A 209 -16.23 -2.63 8.28
CA ASN A 209 -17.53 -2.32 8.89
C ASN A 209 -18.23 -1.06 8.36
N ARG A 210 -17.73 -0.42 7.30
CA ARG A 210 -18.45 0.65 6.62
C ARG A 210 -19.54 0.06 5.72
N SER A 211 -20.76 0.62 5.78
CA SER A 211 -21.84 0.17 4.91
C SER A 211 -21.49 0.42 3.45
N LYS A 212 -22.09 -0.34 2.52
CA LYS A 212 -21.91 -0.12 1.08
C LYS A 212 -22.30 1.31 0.70
N GLU A 213 -23.34 1.87 1.32
CA GLU A 213 -23.69 3.28 1.12
C GLU A 213 -22.57 4.20 1.65
N GLY A 214 -22.06 3.94 2.85
CA GLY A 214 -20.99 4.76 3.46
C GLY A 214 -19.64 4.72 2.75
N LEU A 215 -19.34 3.66 1.99
CA LEU A 215 -18.17 3.60 1.11
C LEU A 215 -18.44 4.35 -0.21
N GLY A 216 -19.62 4.14 -0.77
CA GLY A 216 -20.09 4.86 -1.95
C GLY A 216 -20.09 6.37 -1.74
N THR A 217 -20.41 6.84 -0.53
CA THR A 217 -20.37 8.28 -0.17
C THR A 217 -18.97 8.85 -0.02
N ILE A 218 -17.89 8.06 0.02
CA ILE A 218 -16.49 8.55 0.05
C ILE A 218 -15.84 8.47 -1.35
N GLY A 219 -16.55 7.91 -2.32
CA GLY A 219 -16.10 7.82 -3.72
C GLY A 219 -15.33 6.56 -3.96
N LEU A 220 -15.38 5.68 -2.96
CA LEU A 220 -14.71 4.42 -2.97
C LEU A 220 -15.76 3.39 -3.37
N SER A 221 -15.57 2.85 -4.57
CA SER A 221 -16.33 1.67 -4.92
C SER A 221 -16.13 0.62 -3.84
N SER A 222 -17.24 0.06 -3.34
CA SER A 222 -17.16 -1.07 -2.40
C SER A 222 -16.29 -2.19 -2.96
N THR A 223 -16.29 -2.39 -4.29
CA THR A 223 -15.40 -3.35 -4.95
C THR A 223 -13.92 -3.01 -4.76
N LEU A 224 -13.51 -1.76 -4.92
CA LEU A 224 -12.12 -1.33 -4.67
C LEU A 224 -11.73 -1.54 -3.21
N VAL A 225 -12.62 -1.26 -2.26
CA VAL A 225 -12.36 -1.49 -0.83
C VAL A 225 -12.15 -2.97 -0.52
N TYR A 226 -13.02 -3.83 -1.08
CA TYR A 226 -12.84 -5.28 -0.99
C TYR A 226 -11.52 -5.72 -1.63
N GLU A 227 -11.19 -5.22 -2.82
CA GLU A 227 -9.93 -5.51 -3.51
C GLU A 227 -8.70 -5.09 -2.69
N ILE A 228 -8.72 -3.90 -2.10
CA ILE A 228 -7.65 -3.40 -1.23
C ILE A 228 -7.47 -4.33 -0.03
N ARG A 229 -8.55 -4.64 0.68
CA ARG A 229 -8.49 -5.53 1.86
C ARG A 229 -7.99 -6.91 1.49
N ASP A 230 -8.54 -7.48 0.42
CA ASP A 230 -8.22 -8.82 -0.03
C ASP A 230 -6.76 -8.90 -0.51
N SER A 231 -6.26 -7.86 -1.21
CA SER A 231 -4.89 -7.84 -1.73
C SER A 231 -3.82 -7.98 -0.63
N TYR A 232 -4.09 -7.56 0.61
CA TYR A 232 -3.17 -7.75 1.73
C TYR A 232 -2.94 -9.23 2.03
N THR A 233 -3.98 -10.04 1.92
CA THR A 233 -3.85 -11.48 2.09
C THR A 233 -2.97 -12.05 1.00
N TYR A 234 -3.09 -11.60 -0.24
CA TYR A 234 -2.26 -12.07 -1.34
C TYR A 234 -0.80 -11.59 -1.25
N LEU A 235 -0.59 -10.34 -0.81
CA LEU A 235 0.73 -9.73 -0.71
C LEU A 235 1.54 -10.29 0.47
N PHE A 236 0.90 -10.53 1.62
CA PHE A 236 1.61 -10.88 2.86
C PHE A 236 1.31 -12.27 3.39
N ASN A 237 0.16 -12.87 3.08
CA ASN A 237 -0.08 -14.27 3.39
C ASN A 237 0.37 -15.12 2.21
N SER A 238 1.31 -16.02 2.47
CA SER A 238 1.65 -17.08 1.52
C SER A 238 0.75 -18.28 1.79
N PRO A 239 0.51 -19.16 0.80
CA PRO A 239 -0.12 -20.46 1.02
C PRO A 239 0.51 -21.22 2.20
N LYS A 240 -0.30 -22.09 2.83
CA LYS A 240 0.12 -22.82 4.04
C LYS A 240 1.42 -23.57 3.74
N PRO A 241 2.46 -23.41 4.57
CA PRO A 241 3.65 -24.23 4.41
C PRO A 241 3.26 -25.71 4.60
N SER A 242 3.94 -26.61 3.90
CA SER A 242 3.70 -28.05 4.00
C SER A 242 3.73 -28.52 5.46
N PHE A 243 2.96 -29.56 5.77
CA PHE A 243 2.86 -30.08 7.14
C PHE A 243 4.24 -30.41 7.73
N LEU A 244 5.10 -31.06 6.95
CA LEU A 244 6.48 -31.36 7.34
C LEU A 244 7.26 -30.10 7.73
N HIS A 245 7.05 -29.00 7.01
CA HIS A 245 7.67 -27.74 7.32
C HIS A 245 7.22 -27.20 8.68
N GLN A 246 5.92 -27.29 8.97
CA GLN A 246 5.37 -26.82 10.24
C GLN A 246 5.84 -27.65 11.43
N VAL A 247 6.04 -28.96 11.26
CA VAL A 247 6.45 -29.86 12.36
C VAL A 247 7.96 -29.77 12.59
N VAL A 248 8.77 -29.96 11.54
CA VAL A 248 10.23 -30.09 11.67
C VAL A 248 10.90 -28.75 12.02
N PHE A 249 10.53 -27.66 11.35
CA PHE A 249 11.20 -26.37 11.61
C PHE A 249 10.69 -25.66 12.86
N ARG A 250 9.49 -26.02 13.34
CA ARG A 250 8.96 -25.47 14.59
C ARG A 250 9.64 -26.09 15.81
N SER A 251 9.99 -27.38 15.77
CA SER A 251 10.68 -28.04 16.89
C SER A 251 12.12 -27.57 17.04
N MET A 252 12.83 -27.26 15.94
CA MET A 252 14.24 -26.85 16.00
C MET A 252 14.48 -25.37 16.35
N GLY A 253 13.45 -24.57 16.64
CA GLY A 253 13.61 -23.12 16.86
C GLY A 253 14.10 -22.32 15.64
N ALA A 254 14.33 -22.99 14.51
CA ALA A 254 14.96 -22.47 13.30
C ALA A 254 14.01 -21.62 12.43
N ARG A 255 12.94 -21.05 13.01
CA ARG A 255 12.00 -20.15 12.30
C ARG A 255 12.71 -18.97 11.62
N TRP A 256 13.83 -18.53 12.19
CA TRP A 256 14.65 -17.44 11.67
C TRP A 256 15.46 -17.83 10.43
N TRP A 257 15.66 -19.13 10.18
CA TRP A 257 16.44 -19.68 9.07
C TRP A 257 15.58 -20.31 7.99
N CYS A 258 14.29 -20.51 8.27
CA CYS A 258 13.37 -21.01 7.26
C CYS A 258 13.33 -20.07 6.05
N LEU A 259 13.56 -20.63 4.86
CA LEU A 259 13.53 -19.90 3.60
C LEU A 259 12.24 -20.06 2.80
N CYS A 260 11.25 -20.79 3.34
CA CYS A 260 9.96 -20.96 2.66
C CYS A 260 9.27 -19.61 2.47
N LEU A 261 8.42 -19.52 1.44
CA LEU A 261 7.74 -18.29 1.08
C LEU A 261 6.89 -17.76 2.26
N SER A 262 6.17 -18.64 2.94
CA SER A 262 5.31 -18.29 4.07
C SER A 262 6.05 -17.68 5.26
N CYS A 263 7.13 -18.32 5.72
CA CYS A 263 7.94 -17.76 6.81
C CYS A 263 8.66 -16.48 6.39
N SER A 264 9.05 -16.36 5.11
CA SER A 264 9.72 -15.16 4.61
C SER A 264 8.76 -13.97 4.49
N SER A 265 7.54 -14.18 3.98
CA SER A 265 6.49 -13.16 3.96
C SER A 265 6.07 -12.73 5.36
N ARG A 266 5.91 -13.67 6.30
CA ARG A 266 5.63 -13.35 7.71
C ARG A 266 6.76 -12.56 8.37
N ARG A 267 8.02 -12.93 8.13
CA ARG A 267 9.19 -12.17 8.64
C ARG A 267 9.24 -10.77 8.04
N LEU A 268 8.95 -10.62 6.76
CA LEU A 268 8.86 -9.33 6.10
C LEU A 268 7.77 -8.46 6.75
N LEU A 269 6.55 -8.99 6.90
CA LEU A 269 5.45 -8.28 7.55
C LEU A 269 5.82 -7.87 8.98
N ALA A 270 6.37 -8.78 9.78
CA ALA A 270 6.79 -8.49 11.16
C ALA A 270 7.90 -7.44 11.24
N ARG A 271 8.77 -7.37 10.22
CA ARG A 271 9.78 -6.32 10.11
C ARG A 271 9.13 -4.98 9.76
N GLU A 272 8.25 -4.94 8.78
CA GLU A 272 7.54 -3.70 8.39
C GLU A 272 6.72 -3.11 9.54
N ILE A 273 5.99 -3.95 10.28
CA ILE A 273 5.23 -3.51 11.45
C ILE A 273 6.17 -2.96 12.53
N ARG A 274 7.30 -3.61 12.77
CA ARG A 274 8.28 -3.16 13.78
C ARG A 274 8.95 -1.85 13.38
N ASP A 275 9.35 -1.73 12.13
CA ASP A 275 9.99 -0.53 11.60
C ASP A 275 9.00 0.65 11.69
N GLY A 276 7.74 0.46 11.30
CA GLY A 276 6.70 1.49 11.45
C GLY A 276 6.31 1.82 12.91
N MET A 277 6.29 0.83 13.81
CA MET A 277 5.97 1.09 15.22
C MET A 277 7.11 1.74 16.00
N SER A 278 8.36 1.49 15.62
CA SER A 278 9.53 2.10 16.27
C SER A 278 9.52 3.63 16.20
N GLU A 279 8.80 4.19 15.24
CA GLU A 279 8.64 5.63 15.06
C GLU A 279 7.51 6.22 15.93
N ILE A 280 6.56 5.39 16.38
CA ILE A 280 5.29 5.86 16.99
C ILE A 280 5.19 5.52 18.48
N LEU A 281 5.72 4.38 18.95
CA LEU A 281 5.47 3.93 20.33
C LEU A 281 6.70 3.33 21.03
N ASP A 282 6.85 3.74 22.28
CA ASP A 282 7.83 3.25 23.24
C ASP A 282 7.48 1.80 23.65
N LYS A 283 8.08 0.83 22.96
CA LYS A 283 8.34 -0.60 23.30
C LYS A 283 7.34 -1.42 24.14
N LYS A 284 6.07 -1.07 24.27
CA LYS A 284 5.08 -1.97 24.91
C LYS A 284 4.66 -3.09 23.95
N SER A 285 4.59 -4.30 24.51
CA SER A 285 4.39 -5.57 23.81
C SER A 285 3.19 -5.53 22.86
N LEU A 286 3.48 -5.65 21.57
CA LEU A 286 2.49 -5.88 20.52
C LEU A 286 1.62 -7.10 20.86
N PRO A 287 0.28 -6.99 20.85
CA PRO A 287 -0.58 -8.15 20.96
C PRO A 287 -0.24 -9.12 19.82
N ALA A 288 -0.09 -10.40 20.16
CA ALA A 288 0.11 -11.44 19.17
C ALA A 288 -1.07 -11.37 18.19
N SER A 289 -0.80 -10.94 16.95
CA SER A 289 -1.79 -10.90 15.88
C SER A 289 -2.49 -12.26 15.86
N LYS A 290 -3.79 -12.27 16.16
CA LYS A 290 -4.61 -13.47 15.95
C LYS A 290 -4.34 -13.93 14.52
N ASP A 291 -4.08 -15.22 14.37
CA ASP A 291 -3.71 -15.83 13.10
C ASP A 291 -4.72 -15.36 12.05
N PHE A 292 -4.28 -14.55 11.08
CA PHE A 292 -5.09 -14.22 9.92
C PHE A 292 -5.50 -15.55 9.30
N GLU A 293 -6.78 -15.90 9.42
CA GLU A 293 -7.30 -17.15 8.88
C GLU A 293 -6.95 -17.20 7.39
N HIS A 294 -6.30 -18.29 6.99
CA HIS A 294 -5.83 -18.52 5.65
C HIS A 294 -7.03 -18.54 4.69
N GLN A 295 -7.28 -17.41 4.03
CA GLN A 295 -8.38 -17.29 3.09
C GLN A 295 -7.87 -17.47 1.66
N SER A 296 -8.15 -18.68 1.13
CA SER A 296 -8.10 -19.12 -0.28
C SER A 296 -6.74 -19.14 -1.01
N ASP A 297 -6.37 -20.32 -1.53
CA ASP A 297 -5.25 -20.55 -2.47
C ASP A 297 -5.56 -20.11 -3.91
N LEU A 298 -6.45 -19.12 -4.09
CA LEU A 298 -6.90 -18.69 -5.41
C LEU A 298 -5.86 -17.73 -6.02
N PRO A 299 -5.57 -17.81 -7.33
CA PRO A 299 -4.66 -16.87 -7.99
C PRO A 299 -5.27 -15.45 -8.07
N TRP A 300 -4.42 -14.46 -8.31
CA TRP A 300 -4.86 -13.13 -8.74
C TRP A 300 -5.62 -13.28 -10.05
N SER A 301 -6.86 -12.82 -10.13
CA SER A 301 -7.66 -12.84 -11.36
C SER A 301 -8.22 -11.48 -11.70
N GLN A 302 -8.27 -11.17 -12.99
CA GLN A 302 -8.85 -9.90 -13.48
C GLN A 302 -10.30 -9.71 -13.06
N SER A 303 -11.08 -10.79 -12.99
CA SER A 303 -12.49 -10.75 -12.58
C SER A 303 -12.65 -10.36 -11.11
N LYS A 304 -11.72 -10.78 -10.24
CA LYS A 304 -11.75 -10.47 -8.80
C LYS A 304 -11.19 -9.09 -8.49
N TYR A 305 -10.18 -8.65 -9.25
CA TYR A 305 -9.41 -7.44 -8.98
C TYR A 305 -9.57 -6.38 -10.06
N ARG A 306 -10.80 -6.07 -10.48
CA ARG A 306 -11.04 -5.21 -11.65
C ARG A 306 -10.35 -3.85 -11.55
N ASN A 307 -10.36 -3.21 -10.38
CA ASN A 307 -9.78 -1.88 -10.17
C ASN A 307 -8.25 -1.94 -9.98
N LEU A 308 -7.75 -2.95 -9.28
CA LEU A 308 -6.32 -3.13 -9.01
C LEU A 308 -5.58 -3.87 -10.14
N TRP A 309 -6.29 -4.48 -11.11
CA TRP A 309 -5.70 -5.34 -12.14
C TRP A 309 -4.58 -4.66 -12.94
N PRO A 310 -4.73 -3.41 -13.43
CA PRO A 310 -3.63 -2.75 -14.15
C PRO A 310 -2.37 -2.59 -13.29
N ARG A 311 -2.55 -2.39 -11.98
CA ARG A 311 -1.45 -2.24 -11.00
C ARG A 311 -0.79 -3.59 -10.73
N ILE A 312 -1.59 -4.65 -10.59
CA ILE A 312 -1.14 -6.03 -10.43
C ILE A 312 -0.30 -6.47 -11.64
N ILE A 313 -0.77 -6.24 -12.87
CA ILE A 313 0.00 -6.53 -14.10
C ILE A 313 1.32 -5.76 -14.10
N LYS A 314 1.29 -4.45 -13.77
CA LYS A 314 2.50 -3.63 -13.74
C LYS A 314 3.52 -4.16 -12.72
N LEU A 315 3.05 -4.63 -11.57
CA LEU A 315 3.91 -5.23 -10.53
C LEU A 315 4.48 -6.59 -10.98
N ASP A 316 3.69 -7.46 -11.60
CA ASP A 316 4.22 -8.72 -12.13
C ASP A 316 5.21 -8.48 -13.27
N ALA A 317 4.91 -7.57 -14.19
CA ALA A 317 5.83 -7.20 -15.26
C ALA A 317 7.14 -6.61 -14.71
N HIS A 318 7.07 -5.76 -13.68
CA HIS A 318 8.24 -5.24 -12.99
C HIS A 318 9.04 -6.36 -12.33
N LEU A 319 8.36 -7.30 -11.66
CA LEU A 319 8.98 -8.46 -11.07
C LEU A 319 9.72 -9.26 -12.16
N GLN A 320 9.07 -9.65 -13.26
CA GLN A 320 9.68 -10.43 -14.35
C GLN A 320 10.87 -9.74 -15.00
N LYS A 321 10.86 -8.41 -15.12
CA LYS A 321 11.96 -7.64 -15.71
C LYS A 321 13.13 -7.40 -14.75
N ALA A 322 12.93 -7.58 -13.44
CA ALA A 322 13.96 -7.31 -12.46
C ALA A 322 15.12 -8.29 -12.55
N ARG A 323 16.34 -7.75 -12.62
CA ARG A 323 17.57 -8.54 -12.61
C ARG A 323 17.93 -8.94 -11.18
N PRO A 324 18.47 -10.15 -10.95
CA PRO A 324 18.98 -10.53 -9.64
C PRO A 324 20.10 -9.58 -9.23
N TRP A 325 20.01 -9.00 -8.03
CA TRP A 325 20.97 -8.00 -7.53
C TRP A 325 22.03 -8.59 -6.59
N GLY A 326 21.99 -9.90 -6.33
CA GLY A 326 22.98 -10.57 -5.49
C GLY A 326 23.04 -12.06 -5.73
N PHE A 327 24.21 -12.64 -5.41
CA PHE A 327 24.49 -14.08 -5.56
C PHE A 327 23.43 -14.95 -4.89
N TRP A 328 23.13 -14.70 -3.61
CA TRP A 328 22.15 -15.48 -2.85
C TRP A 328 20.73 -15.42 -3.43
N ILE A 329 20.42 -14.36 -4.16
CA ILE A 329 19.11 -14.19 -4.80
C ILE A 329 19.05 -15.00 -6.08
N LEU A 330 20.14 -15.08 -6.84
CA LEU A 330 20.22 -15.91 -8.04
C LEU A 330 19.95 -17.39 -7.72
N PHE A 331 20.41 -17.89 -6.57
CA PHE A 331 20.08 -19.25 -6.12
C PHE A 331 18.62 -19.44 -5.72
N ARG A 332 17.94 -18.39 -5.29
CA ARG A 332 16.54 -18.45 -4.83
C ARG A 332 15.54 -18.19 -5.94
N ASP A 333 15.95 -17.41 -6.93
CA ASP A 333 15.12 -17.00 -8.04
C ASP A 333 15.12 -18.07 -9.13
N ARG A 334 14.10 -18.92 -9.11
CA ARG A 334 13.93 -20.00 -10.11
C ARG A 334 13.40 -19.51 -11.45
N ARG A 335 13.20 -18.20 -11.65
CA ARG A 335 12.60 -17.66 -12.88
C ARG A 335 13.54 -17.72 -14.07
N ASP A 336 14.85 -17.61 -13.83
CA ASP A 336 15.87 -17.77 -14.86
C ASP A 336 16.72 -19.02 -14.58
N THR A 337 16.13 -20.18 -14.90
CA THR A 337 16.78 -21.48 -14.71
C THR A 337 18.08 -21.56 -15.51
N VAL A 338 18.15 -20.96 -16.69
CA VAL A 338 19.34 -21.01 -17.56
C VAL A 338 20.50 -20.23 -16.96
N GLN A 339 20.26 -19.00 -16.48
CA GLN A 339 21.29 -18.23 -15.77
C GLN A 339 21.72 -18.94 -14.49
N PHE A 340 20.77 -19.50 -13.74
CA PHE A 340 21.08 -20.30 -12.55
C PHE A 340 22.02 -21.47 -12.87
N TRP A 341 21.70 -22.27 -13.89
CA TRP A 341 22.54 -23.41 -14.28
C TRP A 341 23.90 -22.97 -14.79
N THR A 342 23.96 -21.95 -15.65
CA THR A 342 25.22 -21.39 -16.15
C THR A 342 26.12 -20.93 -15.00
N PHE A 343 25.53 -20.23 -14.04
CA PHE A 343 26.25 -19.73 -12.88
C PHE A 343 26.71 -20.86 -11.94
N LEU A 344 25.85 -21.84 -11.69
CA LEU A 344 26.17 -23.02 -10.88
C LEU A 344 27.32 -23.81 -11.49
N PHE A 345 27.25 -24.13 -12.79
CA PHE A 345 28.31 -24.84 -13.50
C PHE A 345 29.61 -24.04 -13.50
N GLY A 346 29.54 -22.73 -13.77
CA GLY A 346 30.72 -21.86 -13.69
C GLY A 346 31.37 -21.88 -12.30
N SER A 347 30.56 -21.84 -11.24
CA SER A 347 31.05 -21.91 -9.86
C SER A 347 31.69 -23.26 -9.53
N VAL A 348 31.07 -24.36 -9.97
CA VAL A 348 31.61 -25.72 -9.78
C VAL A 348 32.94 -25.89 -10.52
N ILE A 349 33.02 -25.45 -11.78
CA ILE A 349 34.25 -25.51 -12.57
C ILE A 349 35.36 -24.73 -11.87
N LEU A 350 35.08 -23.51 -11.42
CA LEU A 350 36.05 -22.68 -10.70
C LEU A 350 36.55 -23.35 -9.42
N ILE A 351 35.66 -23.93 -8.61
CA ILE A 351 36.05 -24.68 -7.41
C ILE A 351 36.93 -25.88 -7.76
N LEU A 352 36.58 -26.64 -8.80
CA LEU A 352 37.39 -27.78 -9.26
C LEU A 352 38.77 -27.32 -9.75
N THR A 353 38.86 -26.19 -10.44
CA THR A 353 40.15 -25.60 -10.84
C THR A 353 41.00 -25.22 -9.62
N PHE A 354 40.43 -24.61 -8.59
CA PHE A 354 41.16 -24.32 -7.34
C PHE A 354 41.69 -25.59 -6.67
N ILE A 355 40.87 -26.66 -6.62
CA ILE A 355 41.29 -27.95 -6.06
C ILE A 355 42.43 -28.56 -6.90
N GLN A 356 42.35 -28.49 -8.23
CA GLN A 356 43.41 -28.99 -9.12
C GLN A 356 44.73 -28.25 -8.88
N VAL A 357 44.70 -26.92 -8.76
CA VAL A 357 45.90 -26.12 -8.46
C VAL A 357 46.48 -26.49 -7.10
N ALA A 358 45.64 -26.63 -6.07
CA ALA A 358 46.10 -27.01 -4.73
C ALA A 358 46.72 -28.42 -4.70
N LEU A 359 46.12 -29.38 -5.40
CA LEU A 359 46.67 -30.74 -5.54
C LEU A 359 48.00 -30.72 -6.31
N GLY A 360 48.11 -29.92 -7.36
CA GLY A 360 49.37 -29.75 -8.10
C GLY A 360 50.50 -29.20 -7.22
N VAL A 361 50.21 -28.19 -6.39
CA VAL A 361 51.18 -27.66 -5.42
C VAL A 361 51.58 -28.72 -4.39
N ALA A 362 50.61 -29.47 -3.85
CA ALA A 362 50.89 -30.52 -2.89
C ALA A 362 51.77 -31.64 -3.46
N GLN A 363 51.55 -32.02 -4.73
CA GLN A 363 52.38 -32.99 -5.44
C GLN A 363 53.82 -32.51 -5.62
N VAL A 364 54.01 -31.23 -5.97
CA VAL A 364 55.35 -30.66 -6.12
C VAL A 364 56.07 -30.64 -4.77
N VAL A 365 55.42 -30.17 -3.72
CA VAL A 365 56.00 -30.11 -2.36
C VAL A 365 56.33 -31.51 -1.83
N GLY A 366 55.49 -32.52 -2.10
CA GLY A 366 55.75 -33.89 -1.69
C GLY A 366 56.84 -34.62 -2.49
N ALA A 367 57.26 -34.07 -3.62
CA ALA A 367 58.34 -34.63 -4.45
C ALA A 367 59.73 -34.06 -4.10
N PHE A 368 59.78 -32.92 -3.40
CA PHE A 368 60.97 -32.36 -2.79
C PHE A 368 61.17 -32.94 -1.38
#